data_AF-A0A3M2EYV3-F1
#
_entry.id   AF-A0A3M2EYV3-F1
#
_cell.length_a   1.000
_cell.length_b   1.000
_cell.length_c   1.000
_cell.angle_alpha   90.00
_cell.angle_beta   90.00
_cell.angle_gamma   90.00
#
_symmetry.space_group_name_H-M   'P 1'
#
loop_
_entity.id
_entity.type
_entity.pdbx_description
1 polymer ?
#
loop_
_entity_poly.entity_id
_entity_poly.type
_entity_poly.pdbx_seq_one_letter_code
_entity_poly.pdbx_strand_id
1 'polypeptide(L)'
;MPCVSEEEWRNLLRRKGTNPVLPRHKKTRKIRGGEKMSLPNTVLKIIDKRGMVVDFEIERIIRSIRSTMEDVRGSSRWSHDLRARKYAEKIAARVYREFYNLSWLKSDFIVKFLNYDPEERTERLRRAKVTERLAFAICETFRDTITGHGEETDEQLRKFIADEIRTAKVDPHYTEGLFPKLNEDEIEQIISFLHERAREMMKTEPTPELLYPHREYLQDMVEKELKDIGEVDIAEAYMIFREGRRKIRNGEISPMQFTNNGIHREIVNRTLQWNIEHECETIFSLNDWIYGRHGKDLRELIDLSEKRYHEDVAATARAILDRKDEIKVVIIAGPSSSNKTTTTVIIGQALAAEGLRLKQLNVDNYFFDLEHQPKDEFGDYDFEMPEAIDMDLLNEHLESLLSGKSVQMPHYNFKEGRRDSTFEFHVEEDEIILIDCLHGLYRRLTASVPNRNKFKIYIEAMNVIRNTNGEYTKWADVRMMRRMIRDSQHRGYPMTHTLAHWPYVRKGELKHIIPYIFSTDAVLNSGLPYELPALKTAIGDQFPSREWIEKLREEGRLDPYIRGVRVTSLLETVADFPDMDLIPSTSPIREFIGGSSYIIPHNE
;
A
#
# COMPACT_ATOMS: atom_id res chain seq x y z
N MET A 1 26.07 -18.94 35.85
CA MET A 1 26.27 -20.36 35.44
C MET A 1 27.58 -20.43 34.67
N PRO A 2 28.48 -21.40 34.94
CA PRO A 2 29.88 -21.31 34.51
C PRO A 2 30.03 -21.54 32.99
N CYS A 3 30.96 -20.79 32.39
CA CYS A 3 31.31 -20.87 30.97
C CYS A 3 31.96 -22.23 30.65
N VAL A 4 31.39 -22.93 29.69
CA VAL A 4 31.94 -24.14 29.08
C VAL A 4 32.90 -23.70 27.96
N SER A 5 34.04 -24.38 27.84
CA SER A 5 35.11 -23.99 26.91
C SER A 5 34.74 -24.27 25.44
N GLU A 6 35.29 -23.48 24.51
CA GLU A 6 35.03 -23.56 23.06
C GLU A 6 35.33 -24.95 22.46
N GLU A 7 36.19 -25.72 23.12
CA GLU A 7 36.63 -27.06 22.71
C GLU A 7 35.60 -28.15 23.06
N GLU A 8 34.86 -27.98 24.16
CA GLU A 8 33.72 -28.83 24.51
C GLU A 8 32.53 -28.61 23.55
N TRP A 9 32.36 -27.38 23.04
CA TRP A 9 31.36 -27.07 22.02
C TRP A 9 31.64 -27.77 20.68
N ARG A 10 32.92 -27.84 20.26
CA ARG A 10 33.32 -28.53 19.02
C ARG A 10 33.15 -30.05 19.11
N ASN A 11 33.32 -30.63 20.30
CA ASN A 11 33.10 -32.06 20.52
C ASN A 11 31.61 -32.44 20.57
N LEU A 12 30.73 -31.55 21.04
CA LEU A 12 29.28 -31.72 20.97
C LEU A 12 28.74 -31.69 19.53
N LEU A 13 29.33 -30.86 18.66
CA LEU A 13 28.96 -30.79 17.24
C LEU A 13 29.41 -32.01 16.42
N ARG A 14 30.38 -32.79 16.89
CA ARG A 14 30.88 -34.00 16.18
C ARG A 14 30.08 -35.28 16.47
N ARG A 15 29.16 -35.30 17.45
CA ARG A 15 28.45 -36.52 17.89
C ARG A 15 26.98 -36.66 17.44
N LYS A 16 26.45 -35.78 16.56
CA LYS A 16 25.14 -35.98 15.91
C LYS A 16 25.26 -36.21 14.41
N GLY A 17 26.03 -37.22 14.05
CA GLY A 17 26.02 -37.84 12.73
C GLY A 17 25.15 -39.10 12.72
N THR A 18 23.82 -38.94 12.77
CA THR A 18 22.89 -39.98 12.34
C THR A 18 21.80 -39.32 11.51
N ASN A 19 21.96 -39.39 10.19
CA ASN A 19 20.90 -39.10 9.22
C ASN A 19 19.68 -39.99 9.55
N PRO A 20 18.48 -39.44 9.78
CA PRO A 20 17.29 -40.19 9.47
C PRO A 20 17.25 -40.32 7.95
N VAL A 21 17.29 -41.56 7.48
CA VAL A 21 17.18 -41.94 6.07
C VAL A 21 15.89 -41.33 5.50
N LEU A 22 16.04 -40.30 4.66
CA LEU A 22 14.98 -39.79 3.79
C LEU A 22 14.47 -40.94 2.90
N PRO A 23 13.15 -41.14 2.76
CA PRO A 23 12.64 -42.07 1.77
C PRO A 23 13.08 -41.58 0.38
N ARG A 24 13.75 -42.45 -0.36
CA ARG A 24 14.27 -42.20 -1.71
C ARG A 24 13.19 -41.63 -2.63
N HIS A 25 13.58 -40.62 -3.41
CA HIS A 25 12.88 -40.10 -4.58
C HIS A 25 12.10 -41.18 -5.34
N LYS A 26 10.77 -41.09 -5.34
CA LYS A 26 9.95 -41.69 -6.40
C LYS A 26 9.81 -40.67 -7.53
N LYS A 27 10.18 -41.12 -8.73
CA LYS A 27 10.12 -40.42 -10.01
C LYS A 27 8.79 -39.65 -10.17
N THR A 28 8.90 -38.47 -10.76
CA THR A 28 7.81 -37.67 -11.35
C THR A 28 6.80 -38.57 -12.05
N ARG A 29 5.63 -38.73 -11.44
CA ARG A 29 4.48 -39.39 -12.05
C ARG A 29 3.78 -38.35 -12.91
N LYS A 30 3.73 -38.57 -14.23
CA LYS A 30 2.74 -37.90 -15.10
C LYS A 30 1.36 -38.15 -14.46
N ILE A 31 0.63 -37.06 -14.18
CA ILE A 31 -0.75 -37.12 -13.72
C ILE A 31 -1.54 -37.82 -14.85
N ARG A 32 -1.94 -39.07 -14.61
CA ARG A 32 -2.92 -39.78 -15.44
C ARG A 32 -4.28 -39.42 -14.88
N GLY A 33 -5.21 -39.02 -15.74
CA GLY A 33 -6.60 -38.76 -15.36
C GLY A 33 -7.19 -39.94 -14.58
N GLY A 34 -7.74 -39.65 -13.40
CA GLY A 34 -8.45 -40.63 -12.58
C GLY A 34 -8.02 -40.82 -11.11
N GLU A 35 -7.09 -40.05 -10.53
CA GLU A 35 -6.89 -40.06 -9.07
C GLU A 35 -7.95 -39.17 -8.38
N LYS A 36 -8.82 -39.78 -7.55
CA LYS A 36 -9.76 -39.10 -6.65
C LYS A 36 -9.04 -38.02 -5.86
N MET A 37 -9.56 -36.80 -5.88
CA MET A 37 -8.94 -35.64 -5.25
C MET A 37 -9.81 -35.15 -4.11
N SER A 38 -9.52 -35.59 -2.88
CA SER A 38 -10.17 -35.02 -1.69
C SER A 38 -9.56 -33.65 -1.37
N LEU A 39 -10.36 -32.76 -0.76
CA LEU A 39 -9.83 -31.47 -0.30
C LEU A 39 -8.68 -31.71 0.68
N PRO A 40 -7.51 -31.08 0.47
CA PRO A 40 -6.40 -31.24 1.38
C PRO A 40 -6.73 -30.59 2.72
N ASN A 41 -6.17 -31.11 3.82
CA ASN A 41 -6.34 -30.53 5.16
C ASN A 41 -5.27 -29.48 5.51
N THR A 42 -4.33 -29.23 4.60
CA THR A 42 -3.23 -28.26 4.71
C THR A 42 -2.81 -27.78 3.31
N VAL A 43 -2.03 -26.71 3.22
CA VAL A 43 -1.45 -26.26 1.93
C VAL A 43 -0.27 -27.17 1.57
N LEU A 44 -0.44 -28.03 0.56
CA LEU A 44 0.60 -28.97 0.12
C LEU A 44 1.39 -28.45 -1.09
N LYS A 45 0.72 -27.75 -2.00
CA LYS A 45 1.26 -27.33 -3.29
C LYS A 45 0.82 -25.93 -3.64
N ILE A 46 1.62 -25.28 -4.48
CA ILE A 46 1.37 -23.93 -4.99
C ILE A 46 1.75 -23.85 -6.46
N ILE A 47 1.24 -22.83 -7.15
CA ILE A 47 1.68 -22.47 -8.50
C ILE A 47 2.79 -21.44 -8.39
N ASP A 48 3.95 -21.73 -8.97
CA ASP A 48 5.07 -20.81 -9.00
C ASP A 48 4.90 -19.73 -10.09
N LYS A 49 5.85 -18.79 -10.14
CA LYS A 49 5.85 -17.68 -11.12
C LYS A 49 5.92 -18.11 -12.60
N ARG A 50 6.18 -19.40 -12.89
CA ARG A 50 6.24 -19.97 -14.25
C ARG A 50 4.98 -20.77 -14.57
N GLY A 51 3.96 -20.75 -13.71
CA GLY A 51 2.76 -21.58 -13.86
C GLY A 51 2.97 -23.04 -13.46
N MET A 52 4.10 -23.39 -12.83
CA MET A 52 4.40 -24.78 -12.47
C MET A 52 3.91 -25.10 -11.07
N VAL A 53 3.26 -26.26 -10.92
CA VAL A 53 2.86 -26.78 -9.61
C VAL A 53 4.09 -27.31 -8.87
N VAL A 54 4.37 -26.75 -7.70
CA VAL A 54 5.50 -27.09 -6.83
C VAL A 54 5.05 -27.31 -5.39
N ASP A 55 5.89 -27.95 -4.58
CA ASP A 55 5.58 -28.17 -3.16
C ASP A 55 5.58 -26.85 -2.38
N PHE A 56 4.64 -26.73 -1.43
CA PHE A 56 4.56 -25.59 -0.51
C PHE A 56 5.67 -25.67 0.54
N GLU A 57 6.58 -24.70 0.52
CA GLU A 57 7.68 -24.60 1.48
C GLU A 57 7.46 -23.43 2.45
N ILE A 58 6.92 -23.70 3.65
CA ILE A 58 6.71 -22.66 4.69
C ILE A 58 8.01 -21.92 5.05
N GLU A 59 9.16 -22.57 4.95
CA GLU A 59 10.48 -21.98 5.20
C GLU A 59 10.81 -20.81 4.24
N ARG A 60 10.18 -20.75 3.05
CA ARG A 60 10.30 -19.58 2.18
C ARG A 60 9.60 -18.35 2.77
N ILE A 61 8.43 -18.54 3.38
CA ILE A 61 7.69 -17.46 4.06
C ILE A 61 8.49 -17.00 5.28
N ILE A 62 8.98 -17.94 6.11
CA ILE A 62 9.79 -17.66 7.29
C ILE A 62 11.02 -16.81 6.92
N ARG A 63 11.79 -17.24 5.91
CA ARG A 63 12.98 -16.50 5.46
C ARG A 63 12.65 -15.10 4.96
N SER A 64 11.54 -14.94 4.23
CA SER A 64 11.13 -13.64 3.70
C SER A 64 10.73 -12.66 4.80
N ILE A 65 9.93 -13.12 5.77
CA ILE A 65 9.51 -12.30 6.92
C ILE A 65 10.72 -11.96 7.79
N ARG A 66 11.59 -12.95 8.09
CA ARG A 66 12.80 -12.72 8.88
C ARG A 66 13.72 -11.68 8.25
N SER A 67 13.98 -11.77 6.93
CA SER A 67 14.78 -10.78 6.19
C SER A 67 14.16 -9.39 6.32
N THR A 68 12.83 -9.29 6.19
CA THR A 68 12.12 -8.01 6.36
C THR A 68 12.31 -7.44 7.76
N MET A 69 12.20 -8.27 8.80
CA MET A 69 12.40 -7.84 10.19
C MET A 69 13.84 -7.41 10.49
N GLU A 70 14.83 -8.12 9.93
CA GLU A 70 16.25 -7.76 10.00
C GLU A 70 16.47 -6.36 9.39
N ASP A 71 15.88 -6.08 8.22
CA ASP A 71 15.99 -4.79 7.53
C ASP A 71 15.31 -3.64 8.29
N VAL A 72 14.16 -3.89 8.93
CA VAL A 72 13.38 -2.86 9.64
C VAL A 72 13.92 -2.57 11.04
N ARG A 73 14.24 -3.61 11.81
CA ARG A 73 14.46 -3.48 13.27
C ARG A 73 15.92 -3.60 13.70
N GLY A 74 16.84 -3.97 12.79
CA GLY A 74 18.29 -3.95 13.04
C GLY A 74 18.80 -4.75 14.26
N SER A 75 18.03 -5.70 14.81
CA SER A 75 18.27 -6.35 16.11
C SER A 75 18.12 -7.89 16.10
N SER A 76 18.40 -8.53 17.26
CA SER A 76 18.60 -9.97 17.53
C SER A 76 17.92 -10.97 16.59
N ARG A 77 18.74 -11.71 15.84
CA ARG A 77 18.33 -12.73 14.86
C ARG A 77 17.42 -13.82 15.44
N TRP A 78 17.56 -14.13 16.73
CA TRP A 78 16.81 -15.21 17.38
C TRP A 78 15.33 -14.86 17.59
N SER A 79 15.03 -13.66 18.09
CA SER A 79 13.64 -13.24 18.32
C SER A 79 12.88 -13.06 17.00
N HIS A 80 13.57 -12.60 15.96
CA HIS A 80 13.03 -12.50 14.61
C HIS A 80 12.70 -13.86 14.00
N ASP A 81 13.56 -14.87 14.16
CA ASP A 81 13.30 -16.22 13.65
C ASP A 81 12.06 -16.84 14.33
N LEU A 82 11.96 -16.71 15.66
CA LEU A 82 10.81 -17.23 16.41
C LEU A 82 9.49 -16.56 15.99
N ARG A 83 9.49 -15.23 15.82
CA ARG A 83 8.30 -14.48 15.36
C ARG A 83 7.94 -14.82 13.92
N ALA A 84 8.93 -14.87 13.02
CA ALA A 84 8.72 -15.23 11.62
C ALA A 84 8.11 -16.63 11.47
N ARG A 85 8.50 -17.61 12.29
CA ARG A 85 7.86 -18.94 12.35
C ARG A 85 6.40 -18.86 12.73
N LYS A 86 6.08 -18.18 13.84
CA LYS A 86 4.69 -18.01 14.30
C LYS A 86 3.82 -17.30 13.26
N TYR A 87 4.35 -16.27 12.60
CA TYR A 87 3.62 -15.58 11.52
C TYR A 87 3.42 -16.48 10.31
N ALA A 88 4.44 -17.23 9.88
CA ALA A 88 4.33 -18.14 8.76
C ALA A 88 3.29 -19.26 9.01
N GLU A 89 3.20 -19.77 10.24
CA GLU A 89 2.18 -20.74 10.64
C GLU A 89 0.77 -20.16 10.54
N LYS A 90 0.56 -18.93 11.05
CA LYS A 90 -0.73 -18.22 10.91
C LYS A 90 -1.10 -17.98 9.45
N ILE A 91 -0.13 -17.55 8.64
CA ILE A 91 -0.32 -17.32 7.19
C ILE A 91 -0.70 -18.62 6.50
N ALA A 92 0.02 -19.72 6.74
CA ALA A 92 -0.30 -21.02 6.16
C ALA A 92 -1.69 -21.51 6.58
N ALA A 93 -2.06 -21.34 7.85
CA ALA A 93 -3.39 -21.67 8.35
C ALA A 93 -4.48 -20.83 7.67
N ARG A 94 -4.23 -19.53 7.44
CA ARG A 94 -5.17 -18.67 6.73
C ARG A 94 -5.30 -19.03 5.26
N VAL A 95 -4.20 -19.26 4.56
CA VAL A 95 -4.25 -19.73 3.16
C VAL A 95 -5.07 -21.02 3.07
N TYR A 96 -4.86 -21.96 3.99
CA TYR A 96 -5.69 -23.15 4.06
C TYR A 96 -7.17 -22.83 4.26
N ARG A 97 -7.51 -21.96 5.23
CA ARG A 97 -8.89 -21.55 5.48
C ARG A 97 -9.55 -20.92 4.25
N GLU A 98 -8.88 -19.95 3.64
CA GLU A 98 -9.44 -19.17 2.53
C GLU A 98 -9.44 -19.93 1.18
N PHE A 99 -8.73 -21.05 1.07
CA PHE A 99 -8.60 -21.79 -0.20
C PHE A 99 -9.27 -23.17 -0.19
N TYR A 100 -9.31 -23.86 0.95
CA TYR A 100 -9.77 -25.25 1.04
C TYR A 100 -10.80 -25.52 2.13
N ASN A 101 -10.89 -24.70 3.18
CA ASN A 101 -11.78 -25.01 4.31
C ASN A 101 -13.24 -24.66 4.00
N LEU A 102 -14.06 -25.69 3.75
CA LEU A 102 -15.48 -25.53 3.41
C LEU A 102 -16.25 -24.70 4.44
N SER A 103 -16.06 -24.95 5.74
CA SER A 103 -16.78 -24.22 6.78
C SER A 103 -16.48 -22.72 6.76
N TRP A 104 -15.19 -22.36 6.59
CA TRP A 104 -14.78 -20.97 6.48
C TRP A 104 -15.31 -20.33 5.20
N LEU A 105 -15.21 -21.02 4.05
CA LEU A 105 -15.67 -20.52 2.76
C LEU A 105 -17.17 -20.23 2.77
N LYS A 106 -17.98 -21.07 3.43
CA LYS A 106 -19.41 -20.82 3.64
C LYS A 106 -19.63 -19.53 4.45
N SER A 107 -18.90 -19.36 5.55
CA SER A 107 -19.00 -18.16 6.38
C SER A 107 -18.63 -16.89 5.61
N ASP A 108 -17.49 -16.88 4.92
CA ASP A 108 -17.02 -15.73 4.14
C ASP A 108 -17.99 -15.38 2.99
N PHE A 109 -18.54 -16.41 2.33
CA PHE A 109 -19.56 -16.22 1.29
C PHE A 109 -20.84 -15.58 1.85
N ILE A 110 -21.35 -16.07 2.99
CA ILE A 110 -22.57 -15.53 3.62
C ILE A 110 -22.35 -14.08 4.06
N VAL A 111 -21.19 -13.76 4.65
CA VAL A 111 -20.86 -12.38 5.05
C VAL A 111 -20.86 -11.44 3.84
N LYS A 112 -20.26 -11.86 2.72
CA LYS A 112 -20.27 -11.08 1.48
C LYS A 112 -21.66 -10.93 0.89
N PHE A 113 -22.45 -12.01 0.88
CA PHE A 113 -23.85 -11.98 0.45
C PHE A 113 -24.64 -10.94 1.24
N LEU A 114 -24.50 -10.91 2.57
CA LEU A 114 -25.21 -9.97 3.44
C LEU A 114 -24.73 -8.53 3.29
N ASN A 115 -23.43 -8.32 3.01
CA ASN A 115 -22.86 -6.97 2.85
C ASN A 115 -23.11 -6.34 1.47
N TYR A 116 -23.33 -7.15 0.43
CA TYR A 116 -23.63 -6.60 -0.88
C TYR A 116 -25.07 -6.09 -0.96
N ASP A 117 -25.21 -4.93 -1.59
CA ASP A 117 -26.50 -4.37 -1.98
C ASP A 117 -27.33 -5.44 -2.69
N PRO A 118 -28.59 -5.70 -2.27
CA PRO A 118 -29.46 -6.70 -2.89
C PRO A 118 -29.56 -6.58 -4.42
N GLU A 119 -29.51 -5.37 -4.99
CA GLU A 119 -29.63 -5.15 -6.43
C GLU A 119 -28.36 -5.58 -7.20
N GLU A 120 -27.19 -5.49 -6.58
CA GLU A 120 -25.89 -5.82 -7.18
C GLU A 120 -25.36 -7.20 -6.76
N ARG A 121 -25.98 -7.82 -5.76
CA ARG A 121 -25.49 -8.99 -5.03
C ARG A 121 -25.09 -10.14 -5.94
N THR A 122 -25.94 -10.51 -6.90
CA THR A 122 -25.69 -11.63 -7.82
C THR A 122 -24.44 -11.39 -8.67
N GLU A 123 -24.29 -10.19 -9.23
CA GLU A 123 -23.16 -9.89 -10.10
C GLU A 123 -21.86 -9.77 -9.31
N ARG A 124 -21.89 -9.13 -8.13
CA ARG A 124 -20.75 -9.06 -7.22
C ARG A 124 -20.31 -10.44 -6.74
N LEU A 125 -21.24 -11.32 -6.35
CA LEU A 125 -20.93 -12.69 -5.95
C LEU A 125 -20.40 -13.53 -7.10
N ARG A 126 -20.91 -13.35 -8.33
CA ARG A 126 -20.40 -14.08 -9.50
C ARG A 126 -18.92 -13.78 -9.77
N ARG A 127 -18.46 -12.57 -9.46
CA ARG A 127 -17.06 -12.14 -9.60
C ARG A 127 -16.20 -12.44 -8.36
N ALA A 128 -16.83 -12.68 -7.21
CA ALA A 128 -16.10 -12.88 -5.96
C ALA A 128 -15.32 -14.20 -5.95
N LYS A 129 -14.02 -14.13 -5.64
CA LYS A 129 -13.14 -15.31 -5.54
C LYS A 129 -13.66 -16.38 -4.58
N VAL A 130 -14.33 -15.98 -3.49
CA VAL A 130 -14.92 -16.91 -2.52
C VAL A 130 -15.97 -17.81 -3.17
N THR A 131 -16.73 -17.33 -4.15
CA THR A 131 -17.76 -18.10 -4.84
C THR A 131 -17.15 -19.26 -5.60
N GLU A 132 -16.08 -18.99 -6.35
CA GLU A 132 -15.35 -20.01 -7.10
C GLU A 132 -14.71 -21.04 -6.15
N ARG A 133 -14.08 -20.58 -5.06
CA ARG A 133 -13.51 -21.47 -4.03
C ARG A 133 -14.56 -22.33 -3.34
N LEU A 134 -15.70 -21.74 -2.98
CA LEU A 134 -16.79 -22.43 -2.29
C LEU A 134 -17.45 -23.46 -3.21
N ALA A 135 -17.74 -23.09 -4.46
CA ALA A 135 -18.28 -24.01 -5.45
C ALA A 135 -17.34 -25.21 -5.65
N PHE A 136 -16.03 -24.97 -5.78
CA PHE A 136 -15.04 -26.04 -5.88
C PHE A 136 -15.03 -26.95 -4.64
N ALA A 137 -14.99 -26.36 -3.44
CA ALA A 137 -14.99 -27.11 -2.20
C ALA A 137 -16.28 -27.94 -2.01
N ILE A 138 -17.43 -27.40 -2.40
CA ILE A 138 -18.71 -28.12 -2.43
C ILE A 138 -18.61 -29.31 -3.39
N CYS A 139 -18.15 -29.11 -4.62
CA CYS A 139 -18.04 -30.19 -5.61
C CYS A 139 -17.15 -31.34 -5.12
N GLU A 140 -15.96 -31.05 -4.60
CA GLU A 140 -15.05 -32.10 -4.11
C GLU A 140 -15.62 -32.82 -2.88
N THR A 141 -16.19 -32.07 -1.93
CA THR A 141 -16.80 -32.68 -0.72
C THR A 141 -18.01 -33.53 -1.09
N PHE A 142 -18.84 -33.08 -2.03
CA PHE A 142 -19.98 -33.82 -2.55
C PHE A 142 -19.53 -35.13 -3.22
N ARG A 143 -18.50 -35.07 -4.08
CA ARG A 143 -17.93 -36.28 -4.70
C ARG A 143 -17.41 -37.27 -3.67
N ASP A 144 -16.78 -36.80 -2.60
CA ASP A 144 -16.31 -37.66 -1.51
C ASP A 144 -17.48 -38.33 -0.76
N THR A 145 -18.60 -37.64 -0.57
CA THR A 145 -19.78 -38.18 0.14
C THR A 145 -20.61 -39.18 -0.66
N ILE A 146 -20.63 -39.11 -2.00
CA ILE A 146 -21.42 -40.03 -2.86
C ILE A 146 -20.71 -41.36 -3.15
N THR A 147 -19.54 -41.61 -2.55
CA THR A 147 -18.68 -42.77 -2.84
C THR A 147 -19.22 -44.15 -2.38
N GLY A 148 -20.52 -44.41 -2.51
CA GLY A 148 -21.21 -45.60 -2.02
C GLY A 148 -22.38 -46.19 -2.82
N HIS A 149 -22.73 -45.74 -4.05
CA HIS A 149 -23.61 -46.41 -5.07
C HIS A 149 -24.70 -45.51 -5.70
N GLY A 150 -24.36 -44.68 -6.69
CA GLY A 150 -25.35 -44.02 -7.56
C GLY A 150 -24.73 -43.03 -8.54
N GLU A 151 -25.40 -42.80 -9.67
CA GLU A 151 -25.11 -41.67 -10.56
C GLU A 151 -25.30 -40.34 -9.80
N GLU A 152 -24.43 -39.37 -10.04
CA GLU A 152 -24.55 -38.02 -9.47
C GLU A 152 -25.83 -37.38 -10.01
N THR A 153 -26.85 -37.20 -9.15
CA THR A 153 -28.08 -36.49 -9.56
C THR A 153 -28.04 -35.02 -9.15
N ASP A 154 -28.61 -34.17 -10.00
CA ASP A 154 -28.74 -32.73 -9.76
C ASP A 154 -29.51 -32.41 -8.46
N GLU A 155 -30.47 -33.27 -8.11
CA GLU A 155 -31.25 -33.18 -6.88
C GLU A 155 -30.42 -33.47 -5.63
N GLN A 156 -29.52 -34.48 -5.69
CA GLN A 156 -28.60 -34.76 -4.59
C GLN A 156 -27.64 -33.60 -4.34
N LEU A 157 -27.13 -32.97 -5.40
CA LEU A 157 -26.23 -31.82 -5.28
C LEU A 157 -26.95 -30.63 -4.64
N ARG A 158 -28.16 -30.31 -5.11
CA ARG A 158 -28.97 -29.22 -4.54
C ARG A 158 -29.27 -29.47 -3.06
N LYS A 159 -29.62 -30.71 -2.70
CA LYS A 159 -29.87 -31.10 -1.30
C LYS A 159 -28.61 -30.95 -0.44
N PHE A 160 -27.46 -31.42 -0.94
CA PHE A 160 -26.18 -31.28 -0.22
C PHE A 160 -25.84 -29.80 0.04
N ILE A 161 -25.98 -28.94 -0.96
CA ILE A 161 -25.77 -27.49 -0.82
C ILE A 161 -26.72 -26.91 0.22
N ALA A 162 -28.00 -27.30 0.17
CA ALA A 162 -29.00 -26.84 1.11
C ALA A 162 -28.67 -27.22 2.56
N ASP A 163 -28.21 -28.44 2.79
CA ASP A 163 -27.78 -28.90 4.12
C ASP A 163 -26.52 -28.15 4.59
N GLU A 164 -25.55 -27.93 3.70
CA GLU A 164 -24.32 -27.19 4.00
C GLU A 164 -24.59 -25.72 4.37
N ILE A 165 -25.50 -25.05 3.67
CA ILE A 165 -25.85 -23.64 3.92
C ILE A 165 -26.71 -23.50 5.18
N ARG A 166 -27.70 -24.38 5.40
CA ARG A 166 -28.53 -24.34 6.61
C ARG A 166 -27.74 -24.64 7.89
N THR A 167 -26.66 -25.41 7.78
CA THR A 167 -25.77 -25.72 8.91
C THR A 167 -24.59 -24.75 9.03
N ALA A 168 -24.45 -23.81 8.09
CA ALA A 168 -23.38 -22.82 8.12
C ALA A 168 -23.53 -21.93 9.37
N LYS A 169 -22.53 -21.98 10.24
CA LYS A 169 -22.37 -21.01 11.32
C LYS A 169 -21.42 -19.94 10.80
N VAL A 170 -21.90 -18.71 10.68
CA VAL A 170 -21.01 -17.59 10.40
C VAL A 170 -20.05 -17.45 11.58
N ASP A 171 -18.75 -17.36 11.28
CA ASP A 171 -17.70 -17.31 12.29
C ASP A 171 -17.97 -16.16 13.29
N PRO A 172 -17.84 -16.41 14.61
CA PRO A 172 -17.96 -15.37 15.64
C PRO A 172 -17.10 -14.13 15.35
N HIS A 173 -15.94 -14.31 14.71
CA HIS A 173 -15.02 -13.24 14.33
C HIS A 173 -15.65 -12.19 13.40
N TYR A 174 -16.62 -12.58 12.56
CA TYR A 174 -17.35 -11.65 11.69
C TYR A 174 -18.66 -11.18 12.30
N THR A 175 -19.16 -11.86 13.33
CA THR A 175 -20.56 -11.67 13.72
C THR A 175 -20.76 -10.74 14.88
N GLU A 176 -20.04 -10.80 16.02
CA GLU A 176 -20.40 -10.06 17.26
C GLU A 176 -21.93 -9.89 17.55
N GLY A 177 -22.81 -10.72 16.95
CA GLY A 177 -24.27 -10.53 16.92
C GLY A 177 -24.86 -9.50 15.95
N LEU A 178 -24.10 -8.82 15.08
CA LEU A 178 -24.54 -7.72 14.22
C LEU A 178 -25.14 -8.14 12.85
N PHE A 179 -24.78 -9.30 12.31
CA PHE A 179 -25.34 -9.74 11.03
C PHE A 179 -26.73 -10.35 11.21
N PRO A 180 -27.74 -9.89 10.43
CA PRO A 180 -29.07 -10.50 10.46
C PRO A 180 -28.97 -11.98 10.09
N LYS A 181 -29.79 -12.81 10.74
CA LYS A 181 -29.95 -14.20 10.31
C LYS A 181 -30.55 -14.19 8.90
N LEU A 182 -29.99 -15.01 8.01
CA LEU A 182 -30.56 -15.23 6.69
C LEU A 182 -32.02 -15.68 6.85
N ASN A 183 -32.94 -15.04 6.12
CA ASN A 183 -34.31 -15.52 6.01
C ASN A 183 -34.39 -16.67 4.98
N GLU A 184 -35.52 -17.38 4.92
CA GLU A 184 -35.66 -18.54 4.01
C GLU A 184 -35.55 -18.15 2.53
N ASP A 185 -35.99 -16.96 2.12
CA ASP A 185 -35.86 -16.50 0.74
C ASP A 185 -34.39 -16.26 0.37
N GLU A 186 -33.61 -15.68 1.28
CA GLU A 186 -32.17 -15.49 1.12
C GLU A 186 -31.41 -16.83 1.09
N ILE A 187 -31.79 -17.78 1.95
CA ILE A 187 -31.24 -19.13 1.94
C ILE A 187 -31.49 -19.79 0.59
N GLU A 188 -32.72 -19.72 0.06
CA GLU A 188 -33.06 -20.31 -1.22
C GLU A 188 -32.34 -19.62 -2.40
N GLN A 189 -32.17 -18.30 -2.35
CA GLN A 189 -31.36 -17.56 -3.32
C GLN A 189 -29.91 -18.05 -3.33
N ILE A 190 -29.29 -18.22 -2.16
CA ILE A 190 -27.92 -18.75 -2.02
C ILE A 190 -27.84 -20.18 -2.58
N ILE A 191 -28.79 -21.05 -2.21
CA ILE A 191 -28.82 -22.44 -2.67
C ILE A 191 -28.91 -22.49 -4.19
N SER A 192 -29.86 -21.76 -4.79
CA SER A 192 -30.04 -21.73 -6.24
C SER A 192 -28.79 -21.21 -6.96
N PHE A 193 -28.19 -20.13 -6.46
CA PHE A 193 -26.98 -19.55 -7.02
C PHE A 193 -25.78 -20.51 -6.95
N LEU A 194 -25.50 -21.08 -5.78
CA LEU A 194 -24.39 -22.03 -5.61
C LEU A 194 -24.62 -23.33 -6.35
N HIS A 195 -25.87 -23.79 -6.47
CA HIS A 195 -26.24 -24.96 -7.27
C HIS A 195 -25.91 -24.76 -8.74
N GLU A 196 -26.26 -23.59 -9.31
CA GLU A 196 -25.88 -23.23 -10.67
C GLU A 196 -24.35 -23.20 -10.85
N ARG A 197 -23.63 -22.54 -9.93
CA ARG A 197 -22.16 -22.45 -9.98
C ARG A 197 -21.48 -23.82 -9.87
N ALA A 198 -21.90 -24.65 -8.94
CA ALA A 198 -21.36 -25.99 -8.75
C ALA A 198 -21.63 -26.87 -9.98
N ARG A 199 -22.83 -26.79 -10.56
CA ARG A 199 -23.19 -27.55 -11.77
C ARG A 199 -22.36 -27.15 -12.98
N GLU A 200 -22.06 -25.87 -13.14
CA GLU A 200 -21.13 -25.42 -14.19
C GLU A 200 -19.72 -25.95 -13.95
N MET A 201 -19.23 -25.86 -12.72
CA MET A 201 -17.89 -26.30 -12.36
C MET A 201 -17.68 -27.81 -12.54
N MET A 202 -18.70 -28.64 -12.26
CA MET A 202 -18.63 -30.09 -12.46
C MET A 202 -18.54 -30.51 -13.94
N LYS A 203 -18.88 -29.63 -14.89
CA LYS A 203 -18.77 -29.91 -16.33
C LYS A 203 -17.36 -29.75 -16.89
N THR A 204 -16.47 -29.12 -16.12
CA THR A 204 -15.11 -28.78 -16.56
C THR A 204 -14.09 -29.46 -15.67
N GLU A 205 -12.98 -29.90 -16.25
CA GLU A 205 -11.85 -30.36 -15.43
C GLU A 205 -11.28 -29.17 -14.63
N PRO A 206 -10.94 -29.36 -13.35
CA PRO A 206 -10.40 -28.30 -12.52
C PRO A 206 -9.03 -27.88 -13.04
N THR A 207 -8.86 -26.58 -13.28
CA THR A 207 -7.56 -26.03 -13.67
C THR A 207 -6.57 -26.06 -12.50
N PRO A 208 -5.25 -26.04 -12.75
CA PRO A 208 -4.27 -25.95 -11.66
C PRO A 208 -4.55 -24.79 -10.69
N GLU A 209 -5.01 -23.65 -11.21
CA GLU A 209 -5.32 -22.42 -10.45
C GLU A 209 -6.50 -22.62 -9.50
N LEU A 210 -7.42 -23.52 -9.86
CA LEU A 210 -8.51 -23.96 -9.01
C LEU A 210 -8.01 -24.91 -7.91
N LEU A 211 -6.95 -25.66 -8.16
CA LEU A 211 -6.44 -26.67 -7.23
C LEU A 211 -5.44 -26.10 -6.23
N TYR A 212 -4.63 -25.12 -6.64
CA TYR A 212 -3.48 -24.67 -5.88
C TYR A 212 -3.38 -23.15 -5.87
N PRO A 213 -3.09 -22.52 -4.71
CA PRO A 213 -2.89 -21.10 -4.65
C PRO A 213 -1.63 -20.68 -5.42
N HIS A 214 -1.71 -19.54 -6.08
CA HIS A 214 -0.53 -18.90 -6.68
C HIS A 214 0.41 -18.36 -5.61
N ARG A 215 1.69 -18.28 -5.98
CA ARG A 215 2.69 -17.59 -5.17
C ARG A 215 2.29 -16.16 -4.83
N GLU A 216 1.73 -15.42 -5.78
CA GLU A 216 1.30 -14.03 -5.61
C GLU A 216 0.18 -13.94 -4.55
N TYR A 217 -0.77 -14.88 -4.57
CA TYR A 217 -1.80 -14.99 -3.54
C TYR A 217 -1.21 -15.24 -2.14
N LEU A 218 -0.18 -16.10 -2.03
CA LEU A 218 0.52 -16.28 -0.75
C LEU A 218 1.17 -14.99 -0.27
N GLN A 219 1.76 -14.20 -1.17
CA GLN A 219 2.42 -12.95 -0.81
C GLN A 219 1.42 -11.90 -0.33
N ASP A 220 0.27 -11.77 -1.00
CA ASP A 220 -0.81 -10.90 -0.54
C ASP A 220 -1.38 -11.39 0.80
N MET A 221 -1.40 -12.71 1.05
CA MET A 221 -1.80 -13.26 2.34
C MET A 221 -0.82 -12.95 3.46
N VAL A 222 0.48 -12.87 3.18
CA VAL A 222 1.48 -12.41 4.16
C VAL A 222 1.17 -10.97 4.58
N GLU A 223 0.88 -10.09 3.61
CA GLU A 223 0.54 -8.69 3.89
C GLU A 223 -0.72 -8.56 4.73
N LYS A 224 -1.79 -9.25 4.32
CA LYS A 224 -3.09 -9.22 4.98
C LYS A 224 -3.01 -9.78 6.40
N GLU A 225 -2.42 -10.95 6.59
CA GLU A 225 -2.31 -11.57 7.91
C GLU A 225 -1.44 -10.76 8.87
N LEU A 226 -0.33 -10.19 8.41
CA LEU A 226 0.51 -9.34 9.26
C LEU A 226 -0.24 -8.08 9.71
N LYS A 227 -1.05 -7.45 8.84
CA LYS A 227 -1.88 -6.30 9.22
C LYS A 227 -2.99 -6.70 10.21
N ASP A 228 -3.66 -7.82 9.96
CA ASP A 228 -4.78 -8.31 10.79
C ASP A 228 -4.34 -8.75 12.19
N ILE A 229 -3.04 -9.06 12.41
CA ILE A 229 -2.49 -9.32 13.74
C ILE A 229 -1.78 -8.11 14.35
N GLY A 230 -1.85 -6.93 13.71
CA GLY A 230 -1.30 -5.67 14.20
C GLY A 230 0.18 -5.41 13.87
N GLU A 231 0.84 -6.26 13.07
CA GLU A 231 2.24 -6.09 12.63
C GLU A 231 2.36 -5.20 11.38
N VAL A 232 1.71 -4.03 11.43
CA VAL A 232 1.60 -3.09 10.29
C VAL A 232 2.97 -2.67 9.75
N ASP A 233 3.92 -2.31 10.62
CA ASP A 233 5.27 -1.89 10.21
C ASP A 233 6.02 -3.02 9.46
N ILE A 234 5.82 -4.29 9.86
CA ILE A 234 6.44 -5.43 9.17
C ILE A 234 5.73 -5.67 7.84
N ALA A 235 4.40 -5.57 7.81
CA ALA A 235 3.62 -5.73 6.58
C ALA A 235 4.01 -4.69 5.52
N GLU A 236 4.06 -3.41 5.87
CA GLU A 236 4.45 -2.34 4.94
C GLU A 236 5.89 -2.54 4.43
N ALA A 237 6.83 -2.89 5.31
CA ALA A 237 8.20 -3.18 4.90
C ALA A 237 8.30 -4.43 4.01
N TYR A 238 7.48 -5.45 4.26
CA TYR A 238 7.40 -6.64 3.44
C TYR A 238 6.92 -6.29 2.02
N MET A 239 5.93 -5.39 1.91
CA MET A 239 5.45 -4.88 0.62
C MET A 239 6.58 -4.20 -0.16
N ILE A 240 7.29 -3.27 0.47
CA ILE A 240 8.43 -2.56 -0.17
C ILE A 240 9.52 -3.56 -0.57
N PHE A 241 9.87 -4.50 0.33
CA PHE A 241 10.86 -5.54 0.06
C PHE A 241 10.48 -6.41 -1.14
N ARG A 242 9.24 -6.88 -1.18
CA ARG A 242 8.72 -7.71 -2.26
C ARG A 242 8.76 -6.97 -3.59
N GLU A 243 8.23 -5.75 -3.62
CA GLU A 243 8.15 -4.94 -4.83
C GLU A 243 9.54 -4.51 -5.32
N GLY A 244 10.41 -4.06 -4.42
CA GLY A 244 11.80 -3.74 -4.76
C GLY A 244 12.55 -4.93 -5.34
N ARG A 245 12.44 -6.11 -4.74
CA ARG A 245 13.01 -7.35 -5.29
C ARG A 245 12.43 -7.71 -6.66
N ARG A 246 11.14 -7.45 -6.90
CA ARG A 246 10.51 -7.64 -8.22
C ARG A 246 11.11 -6.69 -9.24
N LYS A 247 11.19 -5.40 -8.90
CA LYS A 247 11.76 -4.34 -9.76
C LYS A 247 13.23 -4.59 -10.09
N ILE A 248 14.05 -5.03 -9.13
CA ILE A 248 15.44 -5.44 -9.39
C ILE A 248 15.51 -6.58 -10.42
N ARG A 249 14.69 -7.63 -10.24
CA ARG A 249 14.68 -8.77 -11.17
C ARG A 249 14.25 -8.38 -12.58
N ASN A 250 13.34 -7.42 -12.69
CA ASN A 250 12.84 -6.90 -13.96
C ASN A 250 13.80 -5.89 -14.62
N GLY A 251 14.91 -5.52 -13.96
CA GLY A 251 15.83 -4.48 -14.44
C GLY A 251 15.30 -3.05 -14.27
N GLU A 252 14.20 -2.87 -13.53
CA GLU A 252 13.58 -1.56 -13.29
C GLU A 252 14.32 -0.72 -12.26
N ILE A 253 15.17 -1.29 -11.40
CA ILE A 253 16.10 -0.57 -10.51
C ILE A 253 17.33 -1.45 -10.30
N SER A 254 18.48 -0.82 -10.01
CA SER A 254 19.64 -1.58 -9.54
C SER A 254 19.48 -1.95 -8.06
N PRO A 255 20.22 -2.96 -7.54
CA PRO A 255 20.25 -3.24 -6.11
C PRO A 255 20.67 -2.03 -5.25
N MET A 256 21.49 -1.13 -5.79
CA MET A 256 21.93 0.09 -5.10
C MET A 256 20.85 1.17 -5.05
N GLN A 257 19.91 1.13 -6.00
CA GLN A 257 18.73 2.01 -6.04
C GLN A 257 17.57 1.47 -5.21
N PHE A 258 17.73 0.33 -4.53
CA PHE A 258 16.66 -0.24 -3.72
C PHE A 258 16.72 0.27 -2.27
N THR A 259 15.63 0.87 -1.82
CA THR A 259 15.51 1.60 -0.55
C THR A 259 15.33 0.68 0.67
N ASN A 260 15.22 -0.64 0.46
CA ASN A 260 14.90 -1.65 1.47
C ASN A 260 13.56 -1.40 2.16
N ASN A 261 13.55 -0.64 3.25
CA ASN A 261 12.34 -0.31 4.02
C ASN A 261 11.75 1.06 3.65
N GLY A 262 12.23 1.68 2.57
CA GLY A 262 11.72 2.97 2.10
C GLY A 262 12.26 4.20 2.82
N ILE A 263 13.18 4.03 3.77
CA ILE A 263 13.72 5.13 4.57
C ILE A 263 14.99 5.69 3.91
N HIS A 264 14.96 6.96 3.51
CA HIS A 264 16.15 7.67 3.07
C HIS A 264 17.02 8.09 4.26
N ARG A 265 17.80 7.15 4.81
CA ARG A 265 18.55 7.31 6.07
C ARG A 265 19.41 8.56 6.13
N GLU A 266 20.05 8.95 5.02
CA GLU A 266 20.86 10.17 4.97
C GLU A 266 20.05 11.44 5.26
N ILE A 267 18.94 11.64 4.55
CA ILE A 267 18.04 12.79 4.74
C ILE A 267 17.38 12.76 6.13
N VAL A 268 17.00 11.57 6.60
CA VAL A 268 16.45 11.40 7.96
C VAL A 268 17.49 11.76 9.03
N ASN A 269 18.73 11.29 8.90
CA ASN A 269 19.81 11.61 9.83
C ASN A 269 20.14 13.11 9.80
N ARG A 270 20.20 13.71 8.61
CA ARG A 270 20.38 15.17 8.45
C ARG A 270 19.28 15.96 9.14
N THR A 271 18.02 15.53 8.96
CA THR A 271 16.85 16.15 9.59
C THR A 271 16.90 16.00 11.11
N LEU A 272 17.24 14.82 11.61
CA LEU A 272 17.37 14.57 13.05
C LEU A 272 18.50 15.39 13.67
N GLN A 273 19.65 15.46 13.01
CA GLN A 273 20.79 16.25 13.46
C GLN A 273 20.41 17.74 13.54
N TRP A 274 19.74 18.26 12.49
CA TRP A 274 19.20 19.62 12.49
C TRP A 274 18.21 19.82 13.66
N ASN A 275 17.31 18.88 13.91
CA ASN A 275 16.35 18.98 15.00
C ASN A 275 17.04 19.00 16.38
N ILE A 276 18.14 18.26 16.56
CA ILE A 276 18.93 18.25 17.80
C ILE A 276 19.64 19.60 17.99
N GLU A 277 20.25 20.12 16.93
CA GLU A 277 20.97 21.41 16.95
C GLU A 277 20.07 22.60 17.29
N HIS A 278 18.78 22.51 16.96
CA HIS A 278 17.78 23.54 17.22
C HIS A 278 16.82 23.15 18.35
N GLU A 279 17.16 22.14 19.16
CA GLU A 279 16.38 21.69 20.33
C GLU A 279 14.88 21.51 20.05
N CYS A 280 14.54 20.82 18.96
CA CYS A 280 13.15 20.52 18.55
C CYS A 280 12.97 19.04 18.14
N GLU A 281 13.83 18.15 18.63
CA GLU A 281 13.87 16.74 18.29
C GLU A 281 12.95 15.85 19.14
N THR A 282 12.34 16.41 20.19
CA THR A 282 11.32 15.76 21.01
C THR A 282 10.08 16.64 21.13
N ILE A 283 8.93 16.03 21.44
CA ILE A 283 7.70 16.78 21.74
C ILE A 283 7.88 17.75 22.91
N PHE A 284 8.68 17.38 23.92
CA PHE A 284 8.98 18.28 25.04
C PHE A 284 9.78 19.50 24.58
N SER A 285 10.85 19.29 23.83
CA SER A 285 11.68 20.39 23.30
C SER A 285 10.87 21.29 22.36
N LEU A 286 10.01 20.71 21.51
CA LEU A 286 9.07 21.46 20.66
C LEU A 286 8.07 22.27 21.48
N ASN A 287 7.51 21.71 22.56
CA ASN A 287 6.59 22.41 23.44
C ASN A 287 7.27 23.58 24.17
N ASP A 288 8.57 23.50 24.47
CA ASP A 288 9.30 24.62 25.03
C ASP A 288 9.38 25.81 24.08
N TRP A 289 9.50 25.57 22.76
CA TRP A 289 9.37 26.61 21.74
C TRP A 289 7.97 27.25 21.74
N ILE A 290 6.93 26.41 21.81
CA ILE A 290 5.53 26.87 21.79
C ILE A 290 5.19 27.72 23.02
N TYR A 291 5.65 27.31 24.21
CA TYR A 291 5.40 28.03 25.46
C TYR A 291 6.38 29.16 25.75
N GLY A 292 7.39 29.37 24.91
CA GLY A 292 8.44 30.36 25.13
C GLY A 292 9.32 30.08 26.35
N ARG A 293 9.54 28.80 26.69
CA ARG A 293 10.37 28.41 27.83
C ARG A 293 11.84 28.48 27.47
N HIS A 294 12.68 28.66 28.49
CA HIS A 294 14.14 28.72 28.33
C HIS A 294 14.63 29.81 27.35
N GLY A 295 13.84 30.88 27.17
CA GLY A 295 14.16 31.99 26.27
C GLY A 295 13.89 31.72 24.80
N LYS A 296 13.19 30.63 24.46
CA LYS A 296 12.81 30.28 23.09
C LYS A 296 11.70 31.19 22.57
N ASP A 297 11.76 31.53 21.27
CA ASP A 297 10.69 32.22 20.55
C ASP A 297 10.18 31.34 19.40
N LEU A 298 8.88 31.01 19.40
CA LEU A 298 8.27 30.20 18.36
C LEU A 298 8.50 30.77 16.95
N ARG A 299 8.56 32.10 16.78
CA ARG A 299 8.83 32.73 15.47
C ARG A 299 10.20 32.35 14.93
N GLU A 300 11.20 32.25 15.80
CA GLU A 300 12.55 31.85 15.42
C GLU A 300 12.57 30.40 14.90
N LEU A 301 11.89 29.46 15.57
CA LEU A 301 11.78 28.08 15.10
C LEU A 301 11.08 28.00 13.73
N ILE A 302 10.02 28.79 13.54
CA ILE A 302 9.31 28.87 12.26
C ILE A 302 10.28 29.35 11.17
N ASP A 303 10.94 30.49 11.37
CA ASP A 303 11.87 31.08 10.40
C ASP A 303 13.02 30.12 10.04
N LEU A 304 13.59 29.43 11.04
CA LEU A 304 14.64 28.43 10.83
C LEU A 304 14.13 27.23 10.02
N SER A 305 12.94 26.74 10.34
CA SER A 305 12.33 25.59 9.66
C SER A 305 11.99 25.91 8.19
N GLU A 306 11.43 27.09 7.96
CA GLU A 306 11.09 27.63 6.64
C GLU A 306 12.34 27.84 5.79
N LYS A 307 13.37 28.48 6.38
CA LYS A 307 14.67 28.67 5.71
C LYS A 307 15.27 27.34 5.25
N ARG A 308 15.29 26.32 6.13
CA ARG A 308 15.80 24.98 5.78
C ARG A 308 15.05 24.38 4.59
N TYR A 309 13.72 24.47 4.58
CA TYR A 309 12.92 23.97 3.45
C TYR A 309 13.23 24.74 2.16
N HIS A 310 13.21 26.07 2.19
CA HIS A 310 13.45 26.90 1.00
C HIS A 310 14.89 26.77 0.47
N GLU A 311 15.89 26.56 1.33
CA GLU A 311 17.27 26.29 0.92
C GLU A 311 17.39 24.94 0.17
N ASP A 312 16.73 23.89 0.65
CA ASP A 312 16.67 22.58 -0.01
C ASP A 312 15.97 22.69 -1.39
N VAL A 313 14.87 23.45 -1.47
CA VAL A 313 14.17 23.71 -2.75
C VAL A 313 15.03 24.52 -3.71
N ALA A 314 15.68 25.59 -3.24
CA ALA A 314 16.58 26.41 -4.05
C ALA A 314 17.79 25.61 -4.55
N ALA A 315 18.36 24.73 -3.71
CA ALA A 315 19.43 23.83 -4.12
C ALA A 315 18.98 22.87 -5.23
N THR A 316 17.75 22.38 -5.16
CA THR A 316 17.17 21.52 -6.20
C THR A 316 16.95 22.28 -7.51
N ALA A 317 16.42 23.51 -7.46
CA ALA A 317 16.27 24.36 -8.63
C ALA A 317 17.63 24.65 -9.30
N ARG A 318 18.67 24.96 -8.51
CA ARG A 318 20.04 25.12 -9.03
C ARG A 318 20.55 23.86 -9.73
N ALA A 319 20.33 22.69 -9.15
CA ALA A 319 20.76 21.42 -9.76
C ALA A 319 20.06 21.13 -11.11
N ILE A 320 18.84 21.62 -11.31
CA ILE A 320 18.16 21.59 -12.62
C ILE A 320 18.83 22.57 -13.59
N LEU A 321 19.06 23.81 -13.15
CA LEU A 321 19.66 24.88 -13.95
C LEU A 321 21.08 24.54 -14.42
N ASP A 322 21.89 23.91 -13.56
CA ASP A 322 23.24 23.44 -13.87
C ASP A 322 23.26 22.43 -15.02
N ARG A 323 22.11 21.80 -15.32
CA ARG A 323 21.92 20.81 -16.39
C ARG A 323 20.84 21.24 -17.40
N LYS A 324 20.54 22.53 -17.50
CA LYS A 324 19.43 23.06 -18.33
C LYS A 324 19.49 22.65 -19.81
N ASP A 325 20.69 22.44 -20.35
CA ASP A 325 20.87 22.05 -21.75
C ASP A 325 20.58 20.55 -21.97
N GLU A 326 20.69 19.72 -20.92
CA GLU A 326 20.44 18.28 -20.96
C GLU A 326 19.00 17.93 -20.59
N ILE A 327 18.47 18.57 -19.54
CA ILE A 327 17.17 18.23 -18.96
C ILE A 327 16.05 18.71 -19.87
N LYS A 328 15.17 17.79 -20.24
CA LYS A 328 13.95 18.06 -21.01
C LYS A 328 12.67 17.68 -20.27
N VAL A 329 12.80 16.85 -19.23
CA VAL A 329 11.68 16.44 -18.38
C VAL A 329 12.07 16.53 -16.90
N VAL A 330 11.30 17.29 -16.13
CA VAL A 330 11.34 17.28 -14.66
C VAL A 330 10.17 16.45 -14.16
N ILE A 331 10.47 15.47 -13.31
CA ILE A 331 9.49 14.57 -12.71
C ILE A 331 9.43 14.87 -11.22
N ILE A 332 8.28 15.28 -10.73
CA ILE A 332 8.03 15.49 -9.30
C ILE A 332 7.11 14.39 -8.81
N ALA A 333 7.59 13.62 -7.83
CA ALA A 333 6.89 12.49 -7.27
C ALA A 333 6.99 12.51 -5.74
N GLY A 334 6.07 11.79 -5.11
CA GLY A 334 5.88 11.87 -3.67
C GLY A 334 4.48 11.38 -3.31
N PRO A 335 4.31 10.80 -2.13
CA PRO A 335 3.03 10.24 -1.72
C PRO A 335 1.96 11.33 -1.47
N SER A 336 0.71 10.94 -1.19
CA SER A 336 -0.36 11.91 -0.89
C SER A 336 0.02 12.82 0.28
N SER A 337 -0.23 14.12 0.14
CA SER A 337 -0.02 15.16 1.16
C SER A 337 1.44 15.41 1.56
N SER A 338 2.37 15.20 0.61
CA SER A 338 3.80 15.47 0.73
C SER A 338 4.25 16.86 0.26
N ASN A 339 3.33 17.81 -0.02
CA ASN A 339 3.64 19.12 -0.61
C ASN A 339 4.25 19.12 -2.03
N LYS A 340 3.90 18.14 -2.87
CA LYS A 340 4.35 18.15 -4.28
C LYS A 340 3.97 19.45 -4.98
N THR A 341 2.68 19.76 -5.04
CA THR A 341 2.15 20.91 -5.78
C THR A 341 2.78 22.23 -5.32
N THR A 342 2.85 22.49 -4.01
CA THR A 342 3.48 23.72 -3.51
C THR A 342 4.96 23.78 -3.86
N THR A 343 5.69 22.67 -3.69
CA THR A 343 7.11 22.61 -4.05
C THR A 343 7.33 22.80 -5.56
N THR A 344 6.45 22.21 -6.40
CA THR A 344 6.44 22.37 -7.85
C THR A 344 6.30 23.84 -8.24
N VAL A 345 5.39 24.58 -7.60
CA VAL A 345 5.21 26.02 -7.83
C VAL A 345 6.48 26.80 -7.46
N ILE A 346 7.07 26.52 -6.30
CA ILE A 346 8.28 27.23 -5.84
C ILE A 346 9.47 26.96 -6.77
N ILE A 347 9.68 25.70 -7.18
CA ILE A 347 10.72 25.35 -8.17
C ILE A 347 10.44 26.05 -9.49
N GLY A 348 9.20 26.02 -9.98
CA GLY A 348 8.81 26.69 -11.23
C GLY A 348 9.11 28.19 -11.21
N GLN A 349 8.83 28.88 -10.10
CA GLN A 349 9.16 30.30 -9.92
C GLN A 349 10.68 30.54 -9.92
N ALA A 350 11.46 29.71 -9.23
CA ALA A 350 12.91 29.82 -9.20
C ALA A 350 13.54 29.60 -10.59
N LEU A 351 13.04 28.64 -11.36
CA LEU A 351 13.49 28.41 -12.74
C LEU A 351 13.08 29.56 -13.66
N ALA A 352 11.85 30.07 -13.52
CA ALA A 352 11.35 31.16 -14.35
C ALA A 352 12.15 32.46 -14.17
N ALA A 353 12.65 32.71 -12.95
CA ALA A 353 13.55 33.83 -12.67
C ALA A 353 14.86 33.76 -13.46
N GLU A 354 15.27 32.56 -13.87
CA GLU A 354 16.47 32.29 -14.68
C GLU A 354 16.13 32.03 -16.16
N GLY A 355 14.91 32.37 -16.59
CA GLY A 355 14.47 32.27 -17.99
C GLY A 355 14.06 30.88 -18.43
N LEU A 356 13.74 29.96 -17.51
CA LEU A 356 13.34 28.59 -17.82
C LEU A 356 11.96 28.29 -17.21
N ARG A 357 10.99 27.85 -18.01
CA ARG A 357 9.63 27.58 -17.52
C ARG A 357 9.34 26.09 -17.42
N LEU A 358 8.60 25.69 -16.39
CA LEU A 358 8.01 24.36 -16.31
C LEU A 358 6.66 24.36 -17.02
N LYS A 359 6.48 23.47 -18.00
CA LYS A 359 5.20 23.26 -18.70
C LYS A 359 4.62 21.92 -18.31
N GLN A 360 3.51 21.94 -17.58
CA GLN A 360 2.89 20.73 -17.07
C GLN A 360 2.29 19.90 -18.20
N LEU A 361 2.74 18.66 -18.31
CA LEU A 361 2.08 17.60 -19.07
C LEU A 361 1.17 16.85 -18.09
N ASN A 362 -0.14 17.12 -18.15
CA ASN A 362 -1.09 16.48 -17.25
C ASN A 362 -1.26 15.00 -17.63
N VAL A 363 -0.64 14.11 -16.83
CA VAL A 363 -0.65 12.66 -17.07
C VAL A 363 -2.04 12.05 -16.91
N ASP A 364 -2.91 12.67 -16.11
CA ASP A 364 -4.27 12.16 -15.88
C ASP A 364 -5.11 12.18 -17.17
N ASN A 365 -4.77 13.04 -18.13
CA ASN A 365 -5.40 13.04 -19.45
C ASN A 365 -5.19 11.73 -20.24
N TYR A 366 -4.21 10.93 -19.84
CA TYR A 366 -3.87 9.65 -20.46
C TYR A 366 -4.49 8.46 -19.72
N PHE A 367 -5.41 8.66 -18.77
CA PHE A 367 -6.19 7.54 -18.23
C PHE A 367 -6.96 6.80 -19.33
N PHE A 368 -7.08 5.48 -19.20
CA PHE A 368 -8.00 4.71 -20.02
C PHE A 368 -9.45 5.04 -19.66
N ASP A 369 -10.37 4.85 -20.61
CA ASP A 369 -11.80 4.93 -20.34
C ASP A 369 -12.20 3.90 -19.28
N LEU A 370 -13.23 4.18 -18.48
CA LEU A 370 -13.67 3.33 -17.36
C LEU A 370 -13.83 1.85 -17.73
N GLU A 371 -14.31 1.54 -18.93
CA GLU A 371 -14.48 0.16 -19.41
C GLU A 371 -13.17 -0.65 -19.42
N HIS A 372 -12.04 0.03 -19.58
CA HIS A 372 -10.69 -0.55 -19.68
C HIS A 372 -9.85 -0.32 -18.42
N GLN A 373 -10.40 0.36 -17.42
CA GLN A 373 -9.71 0.72 -16.20
C GLN A 373 -9.51 -0.50 -15.29
N PRO A 374 -8.32 -0.68 -14.67
CA PRO A 374 -8.12 -1.73 -13.67
C PRO A 374 -9.11 -1.57 -12.51
N LYS A 375 -9.55 -2.71 -11.99
CA LYS A 375 -10.46 -2.78 -10.84
C LYS A 375 -9.77 -3.45 -9.67
N ASP A 376 -10.08 -3.00 -8.46
CA ASP A 376 -9.56 -3.55 -7.23
C ASP A 376 -10.28 -4.85 -6.81
N GLU A 377 -9.95 -5.35 -5.63
CA GLU A 377 -10.52 -6.60 -5.08
C GLU A 377 -12.02 -6.50 -4.73
N PHE A 378 -12.59 -5.29 -4.73
CA PHE A 378 -14.01 -5.00 -4.49
C PHE A 378 -14.77 -4.67 -5.78
N GLY A 379 -14.06 -4.60 -6.90
CA GLY A 379 -14.61 -4.27 -8.21
C GLY A 379 -14.69 -2.77 -8.50
N ASP A 380 -14.08 -1.94 -7.64
CA ASP A 380 -14.01 -0.49 -7.78
C ASP A 380 -12.81 -0.10 -8.66
N TYR A 381 -12.91 1.02 -9.38
CA TYR A 381 -11.85 1.47 -10.29
C TYR A 381 -10.60 1.92 -9.52
N ASP A 382 -9.45 1.31 -9.83
CA ASP A 382 -8.18 1.60 -9.16
C ASP A 382 -7.33 2.57 -10.01
N PHE A 383 -7.61 3.87 -9.86
CA PHE A 383 -6.83 4.94 -10.49
C PHE A 383 -5.41 5.09 -9.91
N GLU A 384 -5.10 4.40 -8.82
CA GLU A 384 -3.80 4.45 -8.14
C GLU A 384 -2.81 3.39 -8.68
N MET A 385 -3.21 2.63 -9.72
CA MET A 385 -2.30 1.74 -10.46
C MET A 385 -1.70 2.47 -11.66
N PRO A 386 -0.37 2.38 -11.89
CA PRO A 386 0.24 2.92 -13.11
C PRO A 386 -0.38 2.36 -14.40
N GLU A 387 -0.92 1.14 -14.35
CA GLU A 387 -1.61 0.47 -15.45
C GLU A 387 -2.94 1.12 -15.84
N ALA A 388 -3.48 2.03 -15.03
CA ALA A 388 -4.61 2.89 -15.40
C ALA A 388 -4.27 3.88 -16.53
N ILE A 389 -2.98 4.17 -16.71
CA ILE A 389 -2.48 5.16 -17.67
C ILE A 389 -2.10 4.44 -18.97
N ASP A 390 -2.54 5.01 -20.09
CA ASP A 390 -2.10 4.66 -21.44
C ASP A 390 -0.67 5.14 -21.67
N MET A 391 0.25 4.38 -21.08
CA MET A 391 1.68 4.65 -21.14
C MET A 391 2.21 4.60 -22.56
N ASP A 392 1.60 3.82 -23.45
CA ASP A 392 2.07 3.70 -24.83
C ASP A 392 1.82 5.02 -25.58
N LEU A 393 0.60 5.58 -25.49
CA LEU A 393 0.29 6.91 -26.04
C LEU A 393 1.11 8.02 -25.38
N LEU A 394 1.28 7.97 -24.06
CA LEU A 394 2.10 8.94 -23.33
C LEU A 394 3.56 8.94 -23.83
N ASN A 395 4.15 7.76 -24.02
CA ASN A 395 5.53 7.65 -24.47
C ASN A 395 5.71 8.10 -25.94
N GLU A 396 4.73 7.83 -26.81
CA GLU A 396 4.68 8.37 -28.18
C GLU A 396 4.66 9.91 -28.19
N HIS A 397 3.81 10.50 -27.34
CA HIS A 397 3.73 11.94 -27.21
C HIS A 397 5.02 12.54 -26.64
N LEU A 398 5.61 11.93 -25.61
CA LEU A 398 6.90 12.37 -25.07
C LEU A 398 7.99 12.33 -26.15
N GLU A 399 8.09 11.27 -26.94
CA GLU A 399 9.05 11.18 -28.06
C GLU A 399 8.86 12.32 -29.07
N SER A 400 7.61 12.59 -29.45
CA SER A 400 7.26 13.66 -30.38
C SER A 400 7.63 15.04 -29.82
N LEU A 401 7.28 15.32 -28.56
CA LEU A 401 7.59 16.58 -27.88
C LEU A 401 9.10 16.79 -27.73
N LEU A 402 9.86 15.75 -27.38
CA LEU A 402 11.32 15.81 -27.31
C LEU A 402 11.97 16.03 -28.68
N SER A 403 11.27 15.70 -29.77
CA SER A 403 11.70 16.00 -31.15
C SER A 403 11.27 17.39 -31.65
N GLY A 404 10.64 18.20 -30.80
CA GLY A 404 10.17 19.56 -31.13
C GLY A 404 8.85 19.60 -31.90
N LYS A 405 8.08 18.51 -31.92
CA LYS A 405 6.77 18.45 -32.58
C LYS A 405 5.64 18.73 -31.59
N SER A 406 4.53 19.29 -32.08
CA SER A 406 3.29 19.35 -31.32
C SER A 406 2.57 17.99 -31.31
N VAL A 407 1.74 17.77 -30.30
CA VAL A 407 0.91 16.57 -30.13
C VAL A 407 -0.54 16.98 -29.87
N GLN A 408 -1.48 16.09 -30.16
CA GLN A 408 -2.89 16.26 -29.78
C GLN A 408 -3.09 15.57 -28.43
N MET A 409 -2.85 16.30 -27.34
CA MET A 409 -3.01 15.74 -26.00
C MET A 409 -4.50 15.47 -25.73
N PRO A 410 -4.88 14.27 -25.26
CA PRO A 410 -6.25 14.01 -24.85
C PRO A 410 -6.68 14.92 -23.68
N HIS A 411 -7.98 15.04 -23.49
CA HIS A 411 -8.59 15.54 -22.28
C HIS A 411 -9.43 14.42 -21.67
N TYR A 412 -9.15 14.08 -20.41
CA TYR A 412 -9.91 13.05 -19.70
C TYR A 412 -10.98 13.69 -18.82
N ASN A 413 -12.23 13.36 -19.10
CA ASN A 413 -13.36 13.87 -18.35
C ASN A 413 -13.68 12.93 -17.18
N PHE A 414 -13.27 13.32 -15.96
CA PHE A 414 -13.51 12.53 -14.76
C PHE A 414 -14.98 12.31 -14.42
N LYS A 415 -15.89 13.19 -14.86
CA LYS A 415 -17.34 13.03 -14.62
C LYS A 415 -17.93 11.95 -15.52
N GLU A 416 -17.48 11.90 -16.77
CA GLU A 416 -17.93 10.89 -17.74
C GLU A 416 -17.09 9.61 -17.70
N GLY A 417 -15.89 9.67 -17.11
CA GLY A 417 -14.97 8.55 -17.03
C GLY A 417 -14.41 8.11 -18.40
N ARG A 418 -14.18 9.07 -19.29
CA ARG A 418 -13.67 8.80 -20.64
C ARG A 418 -12.93 10.01 -21.22
N ARG A 419 -12.13 9.76 -22.25
CA ARG A 419 -11.55 10.83 -23.07
C ARG A 419 -12.63 11.41 -23.99
N ASP A 420 -12.80 12.73 -23.98
CA ASP A 420 -13.88 13.39 -24.73
C ASP A 420 -13.41 14.36 -25.81
N SER A 421 -12.15 14.79 -25.76
CA SER A 421 -11.58 15.77 -26.68
C SER A 421 -10.05 15.71 -26.68
N THR A 422 -9.43 16.47 -27.58
CA THR A 422 -7.97 16.63 -27.67
C THR A 422 -7.65 18.10 -27.91
N PHE A 423 -6.47 18.54 -27.46
CA PHE A 423 -5.97 19.89 -27.71
C PHE A 423 -4.48 19.87 -28.07
N GLU A 424 -4.06 20.86 -28.84
CA GLU A 424 -2.66 20.96 -29.26
C GLU A 424 -1.76 21.30 -28.06
N PHE A 425 -0.69 20.52 -27.88
CA PHE A 425 0.34 20.72 -26.88
C PHE A 425 1.72 20.68 -27.55
N HIS A 426 2.57 21.65 -27.29
CA HIS A 426 3.96 21.72 -27.77
C HIS A 426 4.86 22.23 -26.63
N VAL A 427 6.18 22.17 -26.80
CA VAL A 427 7.17 22.65 -25.83
C VAL A 427 8.04 23.68 -26.51
N GLU A 428 8.13 24.87 -25.94
CA GLU A 428 9.02 25.94 -26.43
C GLU A 428 10.48 25.71 -26.04
N GLU A 429 11.41 26.44 -26.66
CA GLU A 429 12.84 26.30 -26.40
C GLU A 429 13.23 26.60 -24.94
N ASP A 430 12.51 27.52 -24.29
CA ASP A 430 12.68 27.92 -22.89
C ASP A 430 11.76 27.14 -21.93
N GLU A 431 11.18 26.03 -22.37
CA GLU A 431 10.28 25.19 -21.58
C GLU A 431 10.83 23.79 -21.32
N ILE A 432 10.61 23.30 -20.10
CA ILE A 432 10.86 21.92 -19.70
C ILE A 432 9.53 21.25 -19.36
N ILE A 433 9.34 20.03 -19.86
CA ILE A 433 8.15 19.25 -19.54
C ILE A 433 8.16 18.90 -18.06
N LEU A 434 7.08 19.26 -17.36
CA LEU A 434 6.85 18.88 -15.97
C LEU A 434 5.85 17.73 -15.90
N ILE A 435 6.25 16.64 -15.25
CA ILE A 435 5.37 15.53 -14.87
C ILE A 435 5.26 15.55 -13.34
N ASP A 436 4.17 16.09 -12.82
CA ASP A 436 3.80 16.01 -11.41
C ASP A 436 2.67 14.99 -11.26
N CYS A 437 3.02 13.76 -10.86
CA CYS A 437 2.04 12.71 -10.64
C CYS A 437 2.54 11.68 -9.63
N LEU A 438 1.60 10.91 -9.08
CA LEU A 438 1.91 9.87 -8.10
C LEU A 438 2.89 8.82 -8.64
N HIS A 439 2.74 8.46 -9.91
CA HIS A 439 3.51 7.39 -10.57
C HIS A 439 4.72 7.89 -11.35
N GLY A 440 5.15 9.15 -11.18
CA GLY A 440 6.24 9.75 -11.95
C GLY A 440 7.53 8.93 -11.98
N LEU A 441 7.83 8.21 -10.90
CA LEU A 441 9.01 7.35 -10.77
C LEU A 441 8.85 5.95 -11.40
N TYR A 442 7.64 5.57 -11.80
CA TYR A 442 7.41 4.29 -12.46
C TYR A 442 8.07 4.29 -13.82
N ARG A 443 9.08 3.43 -14.01
CA ARG A 443 9.97 3.51 -15.18
C ARG A 443 9.25 3.45 -16.53
N ARG A 444 8.15 2.69 -16.64
CA ARG A 444 7.39 2.57 -17.90
C ARG A 444 6.67 3.86 -18.27
N LEU A 445 6.33 4.71 -17.31
CA LEU A 445 5.58 5.95 -17.54
C LEU A 445 6.34 6.90 -18.48
N THR A 446 7.67 6.91 -18.40
CA THR A 446 8.53 7.80 -19.21
C THR A 446 9.62 7.02 -19.94
N ALA A 447 9.36 5.77 -20.33
CA ALA A 447 10.34 4.87 -20.93
C ALA A 447 11.03 5.42 -22.19
N SER A 448 10.32 6.22 -22.99
CA SER A 448 10.82 6.83 -24.21
C SER A 448 11.83 7.96 -23.97
N VAL A 449 11.83 8.55 -22.78
CA VAL A 449 12.73 9.64 -22.41
C VAL A 449 14.05 9.06 -21.86
N PRO A 450 15.22 9.41 -22.43
CA PRO A 450 16.51 8.97 -21.90
C PRO A 450 16.73 9.47 -20.47
N ASN A 451 17.32 8.65 -19.59
CA ASN A 451 17.55 9.04 -18.19
C ASN A 451 18.37 10.33 -18.01
N ARG A 452 19.33 10.61 -18.91
CA ARG A 452 20.12 11.86 -18.87
C ARG A 452 19.27 13.11 -19.10
N ASN A 453 18.15 12.98 -19.81
CA ASN A 453 17.22 14.07 -20.11
C ASN A 453 16.17 14.25 -19.01
N LYS A 454 16.22 13.45 -17.93
CA LYS A 454 15.30 13.50 -16.80
C LYS A 454 15.96 14.12 -15.57
N PHE A 455 15.18 14.86 -14.82
CA PHE A 455 15.49 15.24 -13.45
C PHE A 455 14.33 14.80 -12.54
N LYS A 456 14.57 13.86 -11.63
CA LYS A 456 13.55 13.28 -10.75
C LYS A 456 13.69 13.81 -9.34
N ILE A 457 12.58 14.27 -8.77
CA ILE A 457 12.49 14.82 -7.43
C ILE A 457 11.51 13.97 -6.64
N TYR A 458 11.96 13.43 -5.51
CA TYR A 458 11.08 12.80 -4.52
C TYR A 458 10.84 13.77 -3.37
N ILE A 459 9.58 14.01 -3.02
CA ILE A 459 9.20 14.88 -1.91
C ILE A 459 8.49 14.05 -0.84
N GLU A 460 8.88 14.22 0.41
CA GLU A 460 8.27 13.56 1.56
C GLU A 460 8.17 14.51 2.76
N ALA A 461 7.12 14.33 3.56
CA ALA A 461 6.90 15.14 4.76
C ALA A 461 7.61 14.52 5.98
N MET A 462 8.93 14.36 5.92
CA MET A 462 9.72 13.70 6.98
C MET A 462 9.79 14.55 8.25
N ASN A 463 8.74 14.49 9.05
CA ASN A 463 8.72 14.99 10.42
C ASN A 463 9.38 13.94 11.33
N VAL A 464 10.55 14.25 11.87
CA VAL A 464 11.40 13.31 12.65
C VAL A 464 11.53 13.81 14.09
N ILE A 465 10.42 13.74 14.84
CA ILE A 465 10.35 14.16 16.25
C ILE A 465 10.07 12.94 17.12
N ARG A 466 10.69 12.87 18.31
CA ARG A 466 10.45 11.79 19.28
C ARG A 466 9.26 12.12 20.18
N ASN A 467 8.33 11.16 20.29
CA ASN A 467 7.23 11.21 21.24
C ASN A 467 7.72 11.00 22.69
N THR A 468 6.77 10.98 23.62
CA THR A 468 7.04 10.78 25.06
C THR A 468 7.66 9.42 25.40
N ASN A 469 7.52 8.42 24.53
CA ASN A 469 8.11 7.08 24.67
C ASN A 469 9.48 6.96 23.97
N GLY A 470 9.99 8.05 23.38
CA GLY A 470 11.25 8.06 22.62
C GLY A 470 11.12 7.49 21.20
N GLU A 471 9.90 7.23 20.72
CA GLU A 471 9.64 6.73 19.38
C GLU A 471 9.49 7.89 18.39
N TYR A 472 10.03 7.74 17.18
CA TYR A 472 9.87 8.77 16.15
C TYR A 472 8.45 8.83 15.61
N THR A 473 8.00 10.05 15.32
CA THR A 473 6.81 10.33 14.53
C THR A 473 6.86 9.58 13.20
N LYS A 474 5.73 8.98 12.81
CA LYS A 474 5.58 8.36 11.50
C LYS A 474 5.13 9.46 10.54
N TRP A 475 5.98 9.87 9.60
CA TRP A 475 5.60 10.89 8.60
C TRP A 475 4.38 10.50 7.77
N ALA A 476 4.11 9.20 7.60
CA ALA A 476 2.85 8.70 7.07
C ALA A 476 1.63 9.24 7.82
N ASP A 477 1.66 9.31 9.14
CA ASP A 477 0.55 9.80 9.94
C ASP A 477 0.46 11.33 9.92
N VAL A 478 1.61 12.02 9.80
CA VAL A 478 1.63 13.47 9.57
C VAL A 478 0.98 13.82 8.22
N ARG A 479 1.28 13.05 7.17
CA ARG A 479 0.59 13.17 5.88
C ARG A 479 -0.89 12.83 5.96
N MET A 480 -1.27 11.86 6.80
CA MET A 480 -2.68 11.54 7.06
C MET A 480 -3.40 12.74 7.68
N MET A 481 -2.81 13.40 8.67
CA MET A 481 -3.34 14.63 9.26
C MET A 481 -3.46 15.76 8.24
N ARG A 482 -2.44 15.99 7.41
CA ARG A 482 -2.49 16.96 6.30
C ARG A 482 -3.63 16.64 5.31
N ARG A 483 -3.83 15.34 4.99
CA ARG A 483 -4.93 14.88 4.11
C ARG A 483 -6.30 15.08 4.76
N MET A 484 -6.44 14.81 6.06
CA MET A 484 -7.69 15.00 6.80
C MET A 484 -8.18 16.45 6.67
N ILE A 485 -7.29 17.42 6.87
CA ILE A 485 -7.63 18.84 6.76
C ILE A 485 -8.06 19.18 5.33
N ARG A 486 -7.23 18.83 4.33
CA ARG A 486 -7.52 19.11 2.91
C ARG A 486 -8.84 18.49 2.46
N ASP A 487 -9.04 17.20 2.71
CA ASP A 487 -10.21 16.47 2.24
C ASP A 487 -11.48 16.94 2.98
N SER A 488 -11.37 17.34 4.26
CA SER A 488 -12.48 17.93 5.00
C SER A 488 -12.86 19.32 4.51
N GLN A 489 -11.88 20.18 4.18
CA GLN A 489 -12.13 21.55 3.76
C GLN A 489 -12.58 21.65 2.30
N HIS A 490 -11.98 20.88 1.40
CA HIS A 490 -12.18 21.04 -0.05
C HIS A 490 -13.05 19.96 -0.69
N ARG A 491 -13.24 18.79 -0.03
CA ARG A 491 -13.94 17.64 -0.62
C ARG A 491 -15.16 17.17 0.18
N GLY A 492 -15.42 17.78 1.33
CA GLY A 492 -16.55 17.43 2.20
C GLY A 492 -16.43 16.04 2.85
N TYR A 493 -15.25 15.41 2.82
CA TYR A 493 -15.06 14.11 3.47
C TYR A 493 -14.72 14.30 4.95
N PRO A 494 -15.44 13.63 5.88
CA PRO A 494 -15.11 13.72 7.30
C PRO A 494 -13.75 13.07 7.57
N MET A 495 -13.05 13.53 8.61
CA MET A 495 -11.71 13.00 8.97
C MET A 495 -11.74 11.50 9.32
N THR A 496 -12.87 10.99 9.82
CA THR A 496 -13.14 9.56 10.04
C THR A 496 -12.98 8.74 8.77
N HIS A 497 -13.46 9.25 7.64
CA HIS A 497 -13.30 8.62 6.33
C HIS A 497 -11.83 8.53 5.94
N THR A 498 -11.08 9.62 6.11
CA THR A 498 -9.63 9.63 5.80
C THR A 498 -8.86 8.64 6.67
N LEU A 499 -9.13 8.58 7.98
CA LEU A 499 -8.48 7.61 8.88
C LEU A 499 -8.77 6.16 8.45
N ALA A 500 -10.05 5.85 8.21
CA ALA A 500 -10.52 4.55 7.76
C ALA A 500 -9.89 4.13 6.42
N HIS A 501 -9.77 5.07 5.48
CA HIS A 501 -9.30 4.80 4.12
C HIS A 501 -7.77 4.84 3.97
N TRP A 502 -7.05 5.40 4.93
CA TRP A 502 -5.59 5.57 4.87
C TRP A 502 -4.78 4.30 4.48
N PRO A 503 -5.11 3.08 4.92
CA PRO A 503 -4.38 1.86 4.52
C PRO A 503 -4.35 1.62 3.00
N TYR A 504 -5.40 2.04 2.28
CA TYR A 504 -5.49 1.90 0.82
C TYR A 504 -4.57 2.89 0.12
N VAL A 505 -4.60 4.15 0.57
CA VAL A 505 -3.66 5.19 0.12
C VAL A 505 -2.21 4.73 0.31
N ARG A 506 -1.91 4.16 1.49
CA ARG A 506 -0.58 3.59 1.80
C ARG A 506 -0.20 2.45 0.86
N LYS A 507 -1.14 1.58 0.46
CA LYS A 507 -0.87 0.42 -0.40
C LYS A 507 -0.29 0.86 -1.76
N GLY A 508 -0.85 1.89 -2.39
CA GLY A 508 -0.38 2.43 -3.67
C GLY A 508 1.05 2.96 -3.59
N GLU A 509 1.32 3.84 -2.62
CA GLU A 509 2.66 4.43 -2.45
C GLU A 509 3.75 3.39 -2.15
N LEU A 510 3.48 2.43 -1.27
CA LEU A 510 4.44 1.39 -0.87
C LEU A 510 4.87 0.51 -2.06
N LYS A 511 3.99 0.32 -3.04
CA LYS A 511 4.24 -0.53 -4.21
C LYS A 511 4.84 0.23 -5.38
N HIS A 512 4.37 1.45 -5.63
CA HIS A 512 4.61 2.15 -6.89
C HIS A 512 5.51 3.38 -6.76
N ILE A 513 5.80 3.86 -5.54
CA ILE A 513 6.62 5.06 -5.29
C ILE A 513 7.85 4.74 -4.47
N ILE A 514 7.64 4.23 -3.25
CA ILE A 514 8.70 4.04 -2.25
C ILE A 514 9.88 3.18 -2.74
N PRO A 515 9.67 2.12 -3.57
CA PRO A 515 10.79 1.33 -4.09
C PRO A 515 11.73 2.10 -5.03
N TYR A 516 11.32 3.25 -5.56
CA TYR A 516 12.09 4.04 -6.53
C TYR A 516 12.81 5.24 -5.92
N ILE A 517 12.70 5.51 -4.61
CA ILE A 517 13.25 6.75 -4.02
C ILE A 517 14.75 6.91 -4.30
N PHE A 518 15.59 5.88 -4.17
CA PHE A 518 17.03 6.00 -4.48
C PHE A 518 17.36 6.03 -5.98
N SER A 519 16.35 6.07 -6.84
CA SER A 519 16.53 6.34 -8.26
C SER A 519 16.31 7.81 -8.62
N THR A 520 15.95 8.69 -7.67
CA THR A 520 15.76 10.12 -7.91
C THR A 520 17.08 10.90 -7.88
N ASP A 521 17.06 12.09 -8.48
CA ASP A 521 18.20 13.01 -8.53
C ASP A 521 18.21 13.95 -7.31
N ALA A 522 17.03 14.24 -6.75
CA ALA A 522 16.86 14.99 -5.51
C ALA A 522 15.81 14.35 -4.59
N VAL A 523 15.99 14.53 -3.29
CA VAL A 523 15.04 14.16 -2.24
C VAL A 523 14.82 15.36 -1.32
N LEU A 524 13.59 15.84 -1.26
CA LEU A 524 13.20 17.02 -0.50
C LEU A 524 12.38 16.61 0.72
N ASN A 525 12.73 17.19 1.87
CA ASN A 525 11.95 17.05 3.10
C ASN A 525 11.06 18.28 3.32
N SER A 526 9.75 18.10 3.14
CA SER A 526 8.74 19.14 3.41
C SER A 526 8.15 19.08 4.82
N GLY A 527 8.64 18.19 5.69
CA GLY A 527 8.18 18.04 7.07
C GLY A 527 8.86 19.07 7.96
N LEU A 528 8.08 19.88 8.68
CA LEU A 528 8.56 21.01 9.49
C LEU A 528 8.30 20.70 10.98
N PRO A 529 9.24 20.93 11.90
CA PRO A 529 9.02 20.63 13.32
C PRO A 529 7.75 21.26 13.91
N TYR A 530 7.53 22.54 13.62
CA TYR A 530 6.38 23.30 14.13
C TYR A 530 5.05 22.89 13.45
N GLU A 531 5.06 22.01 12.45
CA GLU A 531 3.83 21.62 11.76
C GLU A 531 2.86 20.86 12.67
N LEU A 532 3.37 20.06 13.61
CA LEU A 532 2.53 19.22 14.47
C LEU A 532 1.52 20.03 15.28
N PRO A 533 1.91 21.09 16.03
CA PRO A 533 0.95 21.93 16.73
C PRO A 533 0.04 22.71 15.77
N ALA A 534 0.54 23.15 14.61
CA ALA A 534 -0.29 23.82 13.60
C ALA A 534 -1.38 22.88 13.04
N LEU A 535 -1.03 21.62 12.75
CA LEU A 535 -1.97 20.58 12.33
C LEU A 535 -2.97 20.26 13.45
N LYS A 536 -2.52 20.19 14.71
CA LYS A 536 -3.41 20.01 15.88
C LYS A 536 -4.48 21.11 15.92
N THR A 537 -4.06 22.37 15.84
CA THR A 537 -4.98 23.52 15.85
C THR A 537 -5.93 23.49 14.65
N ALA A 538 -5.44 23.18 13.45
CA ALA A 538 -6.27 23.11 12.24
C ALA A 538 -7.26 21.94 12.24
N ILE A 539 -6.91 20.82 12.87
CA ILE A 539 -7.81 19.67 13.05
C ILE A 539 -8.89 19.99 14.08
N GLY A 540 -8.50 20.58 15.22
CA GLY A 540 -9.41 20.90 16.33
C GLY A 540 -10.22 19.68 16.79
N ASP A 541 -11.50 19.89 17.08
CA ASP A 541 -12.41 18.84 17.58
C ASP A 541 -12.92 17.89 16.48
N GLN A 542 -12.47 18.05 15.23
CA GLN A 542 -12.89 17.21 14.11
C GLN A 542 -12.13 15.88 14.02
N PHE A 543 -11.05 15.72 14.80
CA PHE A 543 -10.34 14.44 14.85
C PHE A 543 -11.28 13.33 15.35
N PRO A 544 -11.22 12.11 14.79
CA PRO A 544 -12.06 11.00 15.25
C PRO A 544 -11.96 10.78 16.77
N SER A 545 -13.12 10.66 17.42
CA SER A 545 -13.18 10.46 18.87
C SER A 545 -12.58 9.10 19.26
N ARG A 546 -12.12 8.97 20.51
CA ARG A 546 -11.61 7.70 21.05
C ARG A 546 -12.64 6.57 20.94
N GLU A 547 -13.92 6.87 21.15
CA GLU A 547 -15.01 5.90 20.98
C GLU A 547 -15.11 5.41 19.53
N TRP A 548 -15.06 6.32 18.56
CA TRP A 548 -15.09 5.94 17.15
C TRP A 548 -13.85 5.14 16.74
N ILE A 549 -12.67 5.51 17.25
CA ILE A 549 -11.43 4.77 16.99
C ILE A 549 -11.53 3.35 17.56
N GLU A 550 -12.08 3.17 18.77
CA GLU A 550 -12.22 1.85 19.37
C GLU A 550 -13.14 0.91 18.55
N LYS A 551 -14.19 1.45 17.92
CA LYS A 551 -15.03 0.68 16.98
C LYS A 551 -14.24 0.07 15.83
N LEU A 552 -13.17 0.71 15.34
CA LEU A 552 -12.31 0.12 14.32
C LEU A 552 -11.63 -1.17 14.80
N ARG A 553 -11.29 -1.26 16.09
CA ARG A 553 -10.72 -2.49 16.66
C ARG A 553 -11.75 -3.61 16.72
N GLU A 554 -12.98 -3.29 17.14
CA GLU A 554 -14.12 -4.21 17.17
C GLU A 554 -14.44 -4.73 15.76
N GLU A 555 -14.38 -3.86 14.75
CA GLU A 555 -14.53 -4.20 13.32
C GLU A 555 -13.33 -4.96 12.71
N GLY A 556 -12.27 -5.24 13.48
CA GLY A 556 -11.06 -5.90 12.99
C GLY A 556 -10.15 -5.04 12.11
N ARG A 557 -10.41 -3.73 12.02
CA ARG A 557 -9.64 -2.75 11.22
C ARG A 557 -8.44 -2.23 12.02
N LEU A 558 -7.48 -3.10 12.32
CA LEU A 558 -6.37 -2.79 13.22
C LEU A 558 -5.40 -1.70 12.70
N ASP A 559 -5.14 -1.61 11.39
CA ASP A 559 -4.25 -0.57 10.85
C ASP A 559 -4.75 0.87 11.14
N PRO A 560 -5.98 1.26 10.73
CA PRO A 560 -6.50 2.58 11.06
C PRO A 560 -6.73 2.76 12.57
N TYR A 561 -7.04 1.70 13.32
CA TYR A 561 -7.09 1.76 14.79
C TYR A 561 -5.74 2.15 15.41
N ILE A 562 -4.66 1.42 15.08
CA ILE A 562 -3.31 1.66 15.60
C ILE A 562 -2.86 3.09 15.26
N ARG A 563 -3.15 3.56 14.05
CA ARG A 563 -2.86 4.95 13.65
C ARG A 563 -3.68 5.95 14.44
N GLY A 564 -4.98 5.72 14.60
CA GLY A 564 -5.87 6.55 15.40
C GLY A 564 -5.34 6.73 16.81
N VAL A 565 -5.06 5.63 17.51
CA VAL A 565 -4.48 5.64 18.87
C VAL A 565 -3.16 6.40 18.91
N ARG A 566 -2.26 6.13 17.96
CA ARG A 566 -0.95 6.78 17.91
C ARG A 566 -1.05 8.30 17.67
N VAL A 567 -1.92 8.72 16.76
CA VAL A 567 -2.15 10.14 16.46
C VAL A 567 -2.88 10.84 17.60
N THR A 568 -3.87 10.20 18.23
CA THR A 568 -4.51 10.74 19.45
C THR A 568 -3.46 11.01 20.53
N SER A 569 -2.59 10.04 20.83
CA SER A 569 -1.52 10.23 21.82
C SER A 569 -0.53 11.33 21.42
N LEU A 570 -0.25 11.49 20.13
CA LEU A 570 0.61 12.56 19.62
C LEU A 570 -0.06 13.94 19.82
N LEU A 571 -1.31 14.11 19.38
CA LEU A 571 -2.04 15.37 19.49
C LEU A 571 -2.27 15.78 20.94
N GLU A 572 -2.49 14.84 21.85
CA GLU A 572 -2.64 15.11 23.29
C GLU A 572 -1.34 15.57 23.97
N THR A 573 -0.18 15.24 23.40
CA THR A 573 1.13 15.60 23.98
C THR A 573 1.73 16.86 23.35
N VAL A 574 1.38 17.17 22.11
CA VAL A 574 1.75 18.41 21.42
C VAL A 574 0.97 19.59 22.01
N ALA A 575 1.65 20.70 22.30
CA ALA A 575 1.00 21.92 22.77
C ALA A 575 0.16 22.59 21.68
N ASP A 576 -0.84 23.39 22.07
CA ASP A 576 -1.68 24.11 21.11
C ASP A 576 -0.88 25.23 20.43
N PHE A 577 -1.07 25.38 19.11
CA PHE A 577 -0.43 26.48 18.39
C PHE A 577 -1.08 27.81 18.78
N PRO A 578 -0.31 28.81 19.25
CA PRO A 578 -0.88 29.99 19.89
C PRO A 578 -1.56 30.94 18.91
N ASP A 579 -0.99 31.09 17.71
CA ASP A 579 -1.48 32.02 16.69
C ASP A 579 -1.04 31.54 15.30
N MET A 580 -2.00 31.20 14.44
CA MET A 580 -1.73 30.71 13.08
C MET A 580 -1.19 31.79 12.14
N ASP A 581 -1.31 33.08 12.48
CA ASP A 581 -0.76 34.19 11.69
C ASP A 581 0.76 34.30 11.80
N LEU A 582 1.37 33.60 12.77
CA LEU A 582 2.83 33.45 12.86
C LEU A 582 3.44 32.70 11.69
N ILE A 583 2.66 31.84 11.03
CA ILE A 583 3.14 31.01 9.91
C ILE A 583 3.19 31.88 8.64
N PRO A 584 4.32 32.02 7.96
CA PRO A 584 4.39 32.80 6.72
C PRO A 584 3.38 32.30 5.66
N SER A 585 2.84 33.20 4.85
CA SER A 585 1.97 32.84 3.72
C SER A 585 2.71 32.06 2.63
N THR A 586 4.04 32.08 2.64
CA THR A 586 4.92 31.29 1.76
C THR A 586 5.23 29.90 2.33
N SER A 587 4.74 29.55 3.52
CA SER A 587 5.06 28.25 4.11
C SER A 587 4.36 27.10 3.37
N PRO A 588 5.05 25.96 3.13
CA PRO A 588 4.45 24.83 2.45
C PRO A 588 3.25 24.25 3.21
N ILE A 589 3.16 24.43 4.54
CA ILE A 589 2.03 23.91 5.30
C ILE A 589 0.72 24.65 4.99
N ARG A 590 0.80 25.89 4.46
CA ARG A 590 -0.36 26.71 4.06
C ARG A 590 -1.21 26.06 2.96
N GLU A 591 -0.66 25.08 2.24
CA GLU A 591 -1.41 24.19 1.35
C GLU A 591 -2.57 23.50 2.05
N PHE A 592 -2.40 23.15 3.34
CA PHE A 592 -3.38 22.37 4.11
C PHE A 592 -4.15 23.23 5.10
N ILE A 593 -3.50 24.19 5.76
CA ILE A 593 -4.12 24.99 6.83
C ILE A 593 -4.75 26.30 6.33
N GLY A 594 -4.67 26.59 5.02
CA GLY A 594 -5.15 27.82 4.41
C GLY A 594 -4.21 29.04 4.60
N GLY A 595 -4.45 30.10 3.82
CA GLY A 595 -3.66 31.34 3.87
C GLY A 595 -2.38 31.32 3.02
N SER A 596 -2.31 30.45 2.00
CA SER A 596 -1.14 30.41 1.10
C SER A 596 -1.11 31.61 0.16
N SER A 597 0.09 32.13 -0.09
CA SER A 597 0.38 33.11 -1.15
C SER A 597 0.58 32.46 -2.52
N TYR A 598 0.75 31.14 -2.57
CA TYR A 598 0.85 30.38 -3.81
C TYR A 598 -0.54 30.05 -4.36
N ILE A 599 -0.67 30.10 -5.68
CA ILE A 599 -1.85 29.59 -6.38
C ILE A 599 -1.69 28.07 -6.49
N ILE A 600 -2.53 27.32 -5.78
CA ILE A 600 -2.47 25.86 -5.69
C ILE A 600 -3.68 25.27 -6.45
N PRO A 601 -3.49 24.59 -7.59
CA PRO A 601 -4.56 24.18 -8.49
C PRO A 601 -5.67 23.30 -7.90
N HIS A 602 -5.39 22.56 -6.82
CA HIS A 602 -6.35 21.63 -6.20
C HIS A 602 -7.12 22.21 -5.00
N ASN A 603 -6.94 23.50 -4.70
CA ASN A 603 -7.64 24.22 -3.65
C ASN A 603 -8.85 25.03 -4.18
N GLU A 604 -9.20 24.86 -5.47
CA GLU A 604 -10.40 25.40 -6.10
C GLU A 604 -11.61 24.46 -6.03
#